data_AF-A0AAV1SIG7-F1
#
_entry.id   AF-A0AAV1SIG7-F1
#
_cell.length_a   1.000
_cell.length_b   1.000
_cell.length_c   1.000
_cell.angle_alpha   90.00
_cell.angle_beta   90.00
_cell.angle_gamma   90.00
#
_symmetry.space_group_name_H-M   'P 1'
#
loop_
_entity.id
_entity.type
_entity.pdbx_description
1 polymer ?
#
loop_
_entity_poly.entity_id
_entity_poly.type
_entity_poly.pdbx_seq_one_letter_code
_entity_poly.pdbx_strand_id
1 'polypeptide(L)'
;MPVLNSSLERNLDVNLKDFFNNISLKNNYGAMAATATVIFASIYIGWAYAKRSCKRKMKVHGVFTRSMSVGALHGGKLALERMIDYNRARADAASLEAAEIQLKDLLTEEPPDFKQLQSNVAKLEMSGQEAVAVGILETELKRAQKEGKSHEAYEIEMLLVEMCIYKGDFEKALACECLNHEEISDARRPLYKAVIHIMLEHPREEALKCWEEFKDIRIRFQSPPSSQQSQLNKVVTNFNEFEKVVMLLRNDINEAHGKHI
;
A
#
# COMPACT_ATOMS: atom_id res chain seq x y z
N MET A 1 33.27 9.59 26.38
CA MET A 1 32.58 10.88 26.62
C MET A 1 32.41 11.58 25.28
N PRO A 2 31.19 11.74 24.74
CA PRO A 2 30.93 12.70 23.70
C PRO A 2 30.49 14.02 24.34
N VAL A 3 31.21 15.09 24.00
CA VAL A 3 30.89 16.48 24.34
C VAL A 3 29.72 16.92 23.47
N LEU A 4 28.58 17.21 24.07
CA LEU A 4 27.45 17.84 23.38
C LEU A 4 27.64 19.37 23.39
N ASN A 5 27.36 19.97 22.22
CA ASN A 5 27.49 21.39 21.87
C ASN A 5 26.98 22.40 22.93
N SER A 6 27.90 23.19 23.49
CA SER A 6 27.66 24.31 24.42
C SER A 6 27.09 25.59 23.78
N SER A 7 26.68 25.54 22.50
CA SER A 7 26.11 26.69 21.79
C SER A 7 24.57 26.68 21.78
N LEU A 8 23.92 25.54 22.00
CA LEU A 8 22.46 25.44 22.04
C LEU A 8 21.90 25.89 23.40
N GLU A 9 22.58 25.55 24.49
CA GLU A 9 22.17 25.91 25.85
C GLU A 9 22.23 27.43 26.10
N ARG A 10 23.23 28.11 25.54
CA ARG A 10 23.37 29.58 25.72
C ARG A 10 22.26 30.38 25.02
N ASN A 11 21.70 29.88 23.93
CA ASN A 11 20.62 30.60 23.21
C ASN A 11 19.23 30.41 23.85
N LEU A 12 19.02 29.29 24.55
CA LEU A 12 17.79 29.05 25.32
C LEU A 12 17.77 29.88 26.62
N ASP A 13 18.92 30.00 27.28
CA ASP A 13 19.02 30.69 28.57
C ASP A 13 18.87 32.22 28.45
N VAL A 14 19.36 32.80 27.33
CA VAL A 14 19.17 34.23 27.02
C VAL A 14 17.70 34.55 26.75
N ASN A 15 16.98 33.69 26.00
CA ASN A 15 15.56 33.90 25.71
C ASN A 15 14.66 33.71 26.94
N LEU A 16 15.03 32.82 27.88
CA LEU A 16 14.27 32.61 29.10
C LEU A 16 14.35 33.82 30.03
N LYS A 17 15.54 34.41 30.21
CA LYS A 17 15.73 35.58 31.08
C LYS A 17 14.96 36.80 30.61
N ASP A 18 14.93 37.05 29.30
CA ASP A 18 14.15 38.16 28.72
C ASP A 18 12.64 37.92 28.85
N PHE A 19 12.19 36.66 28.76
CA PHE A 19 10.80 36.29 28.98
C PHE A 19 10.35 36.53 30.43
N PHE A 20 11.20 36.22 31.41
CA PHE A 20 10.89 36.43 32.84
C PHE A 20 10.99 37.91 33.27
N ASN A 21 11.89 38.69 32.68
CA ASN A 21 12.00 40.13 33.00
C ASN A 21 10.81 40.95 32.51
N ASN A 22 10.11 40.50 31.47
CA ASN A 22 8.93 41.19 30.91
C ASN A 22 7.61 40.82 31.62
N ILE A 23 7.63 39.85 32.54
CA ILE A 23 6.49 39.47 33.38
C ILE A 23 6.71 40.04 34.80
N SER A 24 7.01 41.33 34.89
CA SER A 24 6.84 42.10 36.13
C SER A 24 5.71 43.10 35.97
N LEU A 25 4.52 42.58 35.65
CA LEU A 25 3.26 43.29 35.84
C LEU A 25 2.97 43.34 37.35
N LYS A 26 3.26 44.51 37.95
CA LYS A 26 2.71 44.91 39.26
C LYS A 26 1.19 44.69 39.23
N ASN A 27 0.70 43.69 39.95
CA ASN A 27 -0.71 43.60 40.26
C ASN A 27 -0.93 43.04 41.67
N ASN A 28 -1.60 43.84 42.49
CA ASN A 28 -1.86 43.63 43.91
C ASN A 28 -3.01 42.64 44.16
N TYR A 29 -2.91 41.42 43.63
CA TYR A 29 -3.79 40.29 43.98
C TYR A 29 -2.94 38.99 44.04
N GLY A 30 -1.98 39.02 44.97
CA GLY A 30 -0.71 38.27 44.94
C GLY A 30 -0.71 36.81 45.38
N ALA A 31 -1.80 36.05 45.22
CA ALA A 31 -1.72 34.59 45.44
C ALA A 31 -2.71 33.80 44.58
N MET A 32 -3.98 34.20 44.56
CA MET A 32 -5.03 33.42 43.89
C MET A 32 -4.95 33.46 42.35
N ALA A 33 -4.49 34.58 41.77
CA ALA A 33 -4.33 34.68 40.32
C ALA A 33 -3.13 33.86 39.81
N ALA A 34 -2.03 33.83 40.59
CA ALA A 34 -0.83 33.06 40.26
C ALA A 34 -1.07 31.55 40.35
N THR A 35 -1.84 31.07 41.33
CA THR A 35 -2.24 29.66 41.40
C THR A 35 -3.15 29.28 40.23
N ALA A 36 -4.11 30.13 39.86
CA ALA A 36 -5.02 29.84 38.75
C ALA A 36 -4.27 29.76 37.41
N THR A 37 -3.37 30.70 37.11
CA THR A 37 -2.60 30.70 35.85
C THR A 37 -1.65 29.50 35.74
N VAL A 38 -1.00 29.09 36.84
CA VAL A 38 -0.15 27.89 36.88
C VAL A 38 -0.97 26.61 36.69
N ILE A 39 -2.18 26.53 37.25
CA ILE A 39 -3.08 25.38 37.07
C ILE A 39 -3.56 25.29 35.60
N PHE A 40 -3.99 26.40 34.99
CA PHE A 40 -4.42 26.38 33.59
C PHE A 40 -3.26 26.06 32.63
N ALA A 41 -2.05 26.59 32.89
CA ALA A 41 -0.88 26.29 32.08
C ALA A 41 -0.46 24.82 32.18
N SER A 42 -0.51 24.22 33.38
CA SER A 42 -0.19 22.81 33.60
C SER A 42 -1.23 21.86 33.00
N ILE A 43 -2.53 22.20 33.07
CA ILE A 43 -3.59 21.46 32.37
C ILE A 43 -3.41 21.59 30.85
N TYR A 44 -3.07 22.77 30.33
CA TYR A 44 -2.85 22.95 28.90
C TYR A 44 -1.62 22.22 28.39
N ILE A 45 -0.51 22.22 29.16
CA ILE A 45 0.71 21.45 28.83
C ILE A 45 0.41 19.95 28.93
N GLY A 46 -0.32 19.49 29.95
CA GLY A 46 -0.77 18.11 30.10
C GLY A 46 -1.67 17.66 28.95
N TRP A 47 -2.63 18.51 28.54
CA TRP A 47 -3.50 18.26 27.39
C TRP A 47 -2.75 18.33 26.06
N ALA A 48 -1.81 19.25 25.90
CA ALA A 48 -0.94 19.34 24.73
C ALA A 48 -0.01 18.13 24.64
N TYR A 49 0.54 17.65 25.75
CA TYR A 49 1.31 16.41 25.81
C TYR A 49 0.44 15.18 25.58
N ALA A 50 -0.77 15.11 26.15
CA ALA A 50 -1.73 14.02 25.91
C ALA A 50 -2.24 14.00 24.46
N LYS A 51 -2.50 15.17 23.86
CA LYS A 51 -2.88 15.32 22.45
C LYS A 51 -1.70 15.02 21.54
N ARG A 52 -0.46 15.35 21.94
CA ARG A 52 0.77 15.01 21.21
C ARG A 52 1.18 13.54 21.40
N SER A 53 0.82 12.89 22.51
CA SER A 53 1.01 11.45 22.74
C SER A 53 -0.07 10.61 22.07
N CYS A 54 -1.32 11.11 22.00
CA CYS A 54 -2.37 10.55 21.13
C CYS A 54 -2.00 10.72 19.65
N LYS A 55 -1.46 11.87 19.23
CA LYS A 55 -0.91 12.03 17.87
C LYS A 55 0.36 11.22 17.62
N ARG A 56 1.05 10.73 18.66
CA ARG A 56 2.24 9.87 18.55
C ARG A 56 1.95 8.38 18.76
N LYS A 57 0.72 7.95 18.45
CA LYS A 57 0.39 6.53 18.29
C LYS A 57 -0.29 6.17 16.96
N MET A 58 -0.26 7.04 15.95
CA MET A 58 -0.07 6.52 14.59
C MET A 58 1.44 6.35 14.41
N LYS A 59 1.96 5.22 14.92
CA LYS A 59 3.14 4.66 14.27
C LYS A 59 2.71 4.49 12.81
N VAL A 60 3.44 5.11 11.89
CA VAL A 60 3.42 4.76 10.47
C VAL A 60 3.95 3.32 10.38
N HIS A 61 3.10 2.36 10.73
CA HIS A 61 3.26 0.91 10.74
C HIS A 61 1.94 0.39 10.18
N GLY A 62 1.87 -0.17 8.99
CA GLY A 62 2.79 -0.14 7.86
C GLY A 62 1.92 0.10 6.64
N VAL A 63 2.34 1.00 5.75
CA VAL A 63 1.71 1.05 4.43
C VAL A 63 2.28 -0.16 3.71
N PHE A 64 1.54 -1.26 3.72
CA PHE A 64 1.98 -2.50 3.10
C PHE A 64 2.32 -2.25 1.61
N THR A 65 3.42 -2.85 1.17
CA THR A 65 4.06 -2.58 -0.13
C THR A 65 3.88 -3.73 -1.11
N ARG A 66 2.97 -4.66 -0.84
CA ARG A 66 2.84 -5.86 -1.67
C ARG A 66 2.38 -5.49 -3.08
N SER A 67 1.52 -4.49 -3.18
CA SER A 67 1.11 -3.89 -4.46
C SER A 67 2.25 -3.24 -5.23
N MET A 68 3.26 -2.69 -4.54
CA MET A 68 4.49 -2.20 -5.16
C MET A 68 5.33 -3.35 -5.74
N SER A 69 5.49 -4.44 -4.99
CA SER A 69 6.24 -5.62 -5.44
C SER A 69 5.57 -6.26 -6.66
N VAL A 70 4.25 -6.50 -6.63
CA VAL A 70 3.51 -7.02 -7.80
C VAL A 70 3.58 -6.05 -8.99
N GLY A 71 3.50 -4.73 -8.74
CA GLY A 71 3.74 -3.70 -9.75
C GLY A 71 5.13 -3.81 -10.39
N ALA A 72 6.17 -4.00 -9.58
CA ALA A 72 7.54 -4.14 -10.06
C ALA A 72 7.74 -5.41 -10.90
N LEU A 73 7.08 -6.52 -10.53
CA LEU A 73 7.06 -7.77 -11.30
C LEU A 73 6.40 -7.59 -12.68
N HIS A 74 5.32 -6.80 -12.74
CA HIS A 74 4.74 -6.39 -14.02
C HIS A 74 5.70 -5.51 -14.85
N GLY A 75 6.39 -4.59 -14.18
CA GLY A 75 7.27 -3.61 -14.81
C GLY A 75 6.52 -2.52 -15.58
N GLY A 76 7.28 -1.69 -16.32
CA GLY A 76 6.72 -0.70 -17.24
C GLY A 76 5.78 0.32 -16.59
N LYS A 77 4.62 0.56 -17.23
CA LYS A 77 3.64 1.57 -16.80
C LYS A 77 2.99 1.20 -15.46
N LEU A 78 2.67 -0.08 -15.24
CA LEU A 78 2.00 -0.50 -14.02
C LEU A 78 2.91 -0.35 -12.79
N ALA A 79 4.20 -0.69 -12.91
CA ALA A 79 5.17 -0.41 -11.85
C ALA A 79 5.21 1.08 -11.46
N LEU A 80 5.17 1.98 -12.45
CA LEU A 80 5.13 3.42 -12.22
C LEU A 80 3.82 3.86 -11.56
N GLU A 81 2.68 3.35 -12.02
CA GLU A 81 1.37 3.67 -11.46
C GLU A 81 1.27 3.21 -10.00
N ARG A 82 1.75 2.00 -9.67
CA ARG A 82 1.85 1.53 -8.28
C ARG A 82 2.72 2.45 -7.43
N MET A 83 3.86 2.90 -7.95
CA MET A 83 4.73 3.86 -7.24
C MET A 83 4.05 5.20 -6.98
N ILE A 84 3.28 5.72 -7.95
CA ILE A 84 2.53 6.96 -7.80
C ILE A 84 1.43 6.80 -6.76
N ASP A 85 0.66 5.71 -6.85
CA ASP A 85 -0.42 5.41 -5.90
C ASP A 85 0.13 5.26 -4.48
N TYR A 86 1.26 4.57 -4.32
CA TYR A 86 1.95 4.43 -3.05
C TYR A 86 2.31 5.79 -2.42
N ASN A 87 2.92 6.67 -3.21
CA ASN A 87 3.29 8.01 -2.75
C ASN A 87 2.08 8.88 -2.43
N ARG A 88 0.99 8.76 -3.21
CA ARG A 88 -0.25 9.50 -2.97
C ARG A 88 -0.92 9.06 -1.66
N ALA A 89 -1.06 7.75 -1.45
CA ALA A 89 -1.67 7.22 -0.24
C ALA A 89 -0.84 7.50 1.02
N ARG A 90 0.49 7.62 0.91
CA ARG A 90 1.34 8.14 2.00
C ARG A 90 1.07 9.60 2.34
N ALA A 91 0.69 10.42 1.37
CA ALA A 91 0.44 11.85 1.54
C ALA A 91 -1.02 12.15 1.95
N ASP A 92 -1.95 11.27 1.62
CA ASP A 92 -3.40 11.47 1.82
C ASP A 92 -4.06 10.24 2.44
N ALA A 93 -4.18 10.23 3.77
CA ALA A 93 -4.85 9.16 4.51
C ALA A 93 -6.36 9.09 4.22
N ALA A 94 -7.01 10.21 3.89
CA ALA A 94 -8.44 10.21 3.57
C ALA A 94 -8.73 9.42 2.29
N SER A 95 -7.78 9.40 1.35
CA SER A 95 -7.89 8.57 0.15
C SER A 95 -7.91 7.06 0.43
N LEU A 96 -7.27 6.63 1.52
CA LEU A 96 -7.31 5.23 1.96
C LEU A 96 -8.63 4.89 2.66
N GLU A 97 -9.11 5.78 3.53
CA GLU A 97 -10.40 5.62 4.23
C GLU A 97 -11.59 5.55 3.26
N ALA A 98 -11.52 6.28 2.15
CA ALA A 98 -12.56 6.28 1.12
C ALA A 98 -12.49 5.09 0.14
N ALA A 99 -11.40 4.32 0.13
CA ALA A 99 -11.14 3.32 -0.92
C ALA A 99 -12.21 2.22 -1.00
N GLU A 100 -12.78 1.80 0.14
CA GLU A 100 -13.84 0.79 0.16
C GLU A 100 -15.12 1.29 -0.52
N ILE A 101 -15.54 2.52 -0.21
CA ILE A 101 -16.74 3.14 -0.78
C ILE A 101 -16.51 3.36 -2.29
N GLN A 102 -15.34 3.90 -2.66
CA GLN A 102 -14.97 4.12 -4.05
C GLN A 102 -14.95 2.81 -4.86
N LEU A 103 -14.45 1.70 -4.28
CA LEU A 103 -14.48 0.40 -4.93
C LEU A 103 -15.92 -0.03 -5.26
N LYS A 104 -16.85 0.11 -4.31
CA LYS A 104 -18.26 -0.25 -4.52
C LYS A 104 -18.89 0.63 -5.59
N ASP A 105 -18.68 1.93 -5.53
CA ASP A 105 -19.25 2.87 -6.50
C ASP A 105 -18.75 2.57 -7.92
N LEU A 106 -17.44 2.37 -8.09
CA LEU A 106 -16.83 2.03 -9.39
C LEU A 106 -17.35 0.70 -9.97
N LEU A 107 -17.66 -0.29 -9.12
CA LEU A 107 -18.23 -1.57 -9.55
C LEU A 107 -19.70 -1.46 -10.00
N THR A 108 -20.35 -0.32 -9.77
CA THR A 108 -21.72 -0.05 -10.28
C THR A 108 -21.75 0.73 -11.60
N GLU A 109 -20.60 1.23 -12.07
CA GLU A 109 -20.50 1.95 -13.33
C GLU A 109 -20.68 1.01 -14.53
N GLU A 110 -21.28 1.48 -15.62
CA GLU A 110 -21.42 0.73 -16.87
C GLU A 110 -20.84 1.52 -18.07
N PRO A 111 -19.66 1.12 -18.62
CA PRO A 111 -18.77 0.05 -18.16
C PRO A 111 -17.90 0.48 -16.95
N PRO A 112 -17.45 -0.47 -16.11
CA PRO A 112 -16.54 -0.16 -15.00
C PRO A 112 -15.19 0.39 -15.47
N ASP A 113 -14.66 1.41 -14.78
CA ASP A 113 -13.28 1.86 -14.97
C ASP A 113 -12.29 0.91 -14.27
N PHE A 114 -11.86 -0.14 -14.97
CA PHE A 114 -10.92 -1.13 -14.45
C PHE A 114 -9.58 -0.57 -14.00
N LYS A 115 -9.16 0.58 -14.56
CA LYS A 115 -7.93 1.23 -14.11
C LYS A 115 -8.12 1.83 -12.72
N GLN A 116 -9.25 2.49 -12.48
CA GLN A 116 -9.58 3.02 -11.16
C GLN A 116 -9.88 1.91 -10.15
N LEU A 117 -10.53 0.82 -10.58
CA LEU A 117 -10.71 -0.37 -9.75
C LEU A 117 -9.35 -0.93 -9.31
N GLN A 118 -8.42 -1.11 -10.25
CA GLN A 118 -7.08 -1.60 -9.95
C GLN A 118 -6.32 -0.69 -8.97
N SER A 119 -6.47 0.64 -9.06
CA SER A 119 -5.88 1.57 -8.11
C SER A 119 -6.52 1.45 -6.71
N ASN A 120 -7.86 1.32 -6.63
CA ASN A 120 -8.57 1.20 -5.36
C ASN A 120 -8.27 -0.11 -4.62
N VAL A 121 -8.15 -1.23 -5.32
CA VAL A 121 -7.76 -2.50 -4.66
C VAL A 121 -6.36 -2.42 -4.04
N ALA A 122 -5.41 -1.71 -4.67
CA ALA A 122 -4.10 -1.47 -4.06
C ALA A 122 -4.19 -0.55 -2.84
N LYS A 123 -5.04 0.48 -2.85
CA LYS A 123 -5.28 1.29 -1.63
C LYS A 123 -5.83 0.45 -0.49
N LEU A 124 -6.73 -0.50 -0.79
CA LEU A 124 -7.28 -1.42 0.21
C LEU A 124 -6.22 -2.38 0.77
N GLU A 125 -5.24 -2.81 -0.05
CA GLU A 125 -4.06 -3.52 0.46
C GLU A 125 -3.20 -2.63 1.37
N MET A 126 -2.95 -1.39 0.95
CA MET A 126 -2.18 -0.44 1.72
C MET A 126 -2.83 -0.06 3.07
N SER A 127 -4.15 -0.18 3.18
CA SER A 127 -4.92 0.02 4.43
C SER A 127 -5.16 -1.28 5.23
N GLY A 128 -4.67 -2.43 4.76
CA GLY A 128 -4.87 -3.73 5.42
C GLY A 128 -6.30 -4.25 5.36
N GLN A 129 -7.06 -3.85 4.35
CA GLN A 129 -8.47 -4.19 4.12
C GLN A 129 -8.65 -5.23 3.00
N GLU A 130 -7.68 -6.13 2.81
CA GLU A 130 -7.70 -7.12 1.73
C GLU A 130 -8.89 -8.06 1.84
N ALA A 131 -9.22 -8.50 3.06
CA ALA A 131 -10.36 -9.37 3.30
C ALA A 131 -11.69 -8.71 2.91
N VAL A 132 -11.81 -7.39 3.13
CA VAL A 132 -12.99 -6.61 2.74
C VAL A 132 -13.07 -6.50 1.22
N ALA A 133 -11.96 -6.17 0.56
CA ALA A 133 -11.87 -6.09 -0.89
C ALA A 133 -12.25 -7.43 -1.55
N VAL A 134 -11.71 -8.55 -1.05
CA VAL A 134 -12.04 -9.91 -1.51
C VAL A 134 -13.55 -10.17 -1.43
N GLY A 135 -14.19 -9.85 -0.30
CA GLY A 135 -15.63 -10.09 -0.13
C GLY A 135 -16.50 -9.25 -1.09
N ILE A 136 -16.10 -8.00 -1.35
CA ILE A 136 -16.77 -7.13 -2.33
C ILE A 136 -16.63 -7.73 -3.74
N LEU A 137 -15.39 -8.06 -4.16
CA LEU A 137 -15.11 -8.59 -5.49
C LEU A 137 -15.79 -9.95 -5.73
N GLU A 138 -15.85 -10.83 -4.74
CA GLU A 138 -16.58 -12.12 -4.87
C GLU A 138 -18.09 -11.94 -5.06
N THR A 139 -18.66 -10.92 -4.41
CA THR A 139 -20.08 -10.60 -4.56
C THR A 139 -20.36 -10.11 -5.98
N GLU A 140 -19.51 -9.23 -6.50
CA GLU A 140 -19.69 -8.66 -7.83
C GLU A 140 -19.33 -9.61 -8.96
N LEU A 141 -18.35 -10.49 -8.76
CA LEU A 141 -18.06 -11.58 -9.68
C LEU A 141 -19.32 -12.45 -9.89
N LYS A 142 -19.99 -12.84 -8.79
CA LYS A 142 -21.22 -13.63 -8.85
C LYS A 142 -22.36 -12.88 -9.54
N ARG A 143 -22.45 -11.56 -9.37
CA ARG A 143 -23.44 -10.73 -10.07
C ARG A 143 -23.16 -10.70 -11.57
N ALA A 144 -21.95 -10.33 -11.98
CA ALA A 144 -21.53 -10.27 -13.38
C ALA A 144 -21.72 -11.61 -14.11
N GLN A 145 -21.39 -12.73 -13.46
CA GLN A 145 -21.63 -14.08 -13.99
C GLN A 145 -23.12 -14.37 -14.22
N LYS A 146 -23.99 -14.04 -13.26
CA LYS A 146 -25.45 -14.23 -13.40
C LYS A 146 -26.05 -13.36 -14.49
N GLU A 147 -25.52 -12.16 -14.67
CA GLU A 147 -25.95 -11.22 -15.72
C GLU A 147 -25.36 -11.55 -17.10
N GLY A 148 -24.49 -12.57 -17.21
CA GLY A 148 -23.85 -12.96 -18.47
C GLY A 148 -22.79 -11.96 -18.96
N LYS A 149 -22.29 -11.08 -18.09
CA LYS A 149 -21.26 -10.08 -18.40
C LYS A 149 -19.86 -10.71 -18.33
N SER A 150 -19.54 -11.58 -19.29
CA SER A 150 -18.33 -12.43 -19.26
C SER A 150 -17.01 -11.63 -19.18
N HIS A 151 -16.88 -10.54 -19.94
CA HIS A 151 -15.67 -9.70 -19.90
C HIS A 151 -15.51 -9.00 -18.54
N GLU A 152 -16.60 -8.48 -17.97
CA GLU A 152 -16.57 -7.86 -16.65
C GLU A 152 -16.26 -8.88 -15.56
N ALA A 153 -16.86 -10.06 -15.61
CA ALA A 153 -16.56 -11.16 -14.70
C ALA A 153 -15.08 -11.54 -14.75
N TYR A 154 -14.49 -11.65 -15.95
CA TYR A 154 -13.07 -11.93 -16.11
C TYR A 154 -12.19 -10.86 -15.45
N GLU A 155 -12.46 -9.57 -15.71
CA GLU A 155 -11.66 -8.48 -15.13
C GLU A 155 -11.81 -8.36 -13.61
N ILE A 156 -13.01 -8.59 -13.07
CA ILE A 156 -13.25 -8.64 -11.62
C ILE A 156 -12.51 -9.82 -10.99
N GLU A 157 -12.53 -11.00 -11.63
CA GLU A 157 -11.83 -12.18 -11.13
C GLU A 157 -10.31 -11.99 -11.15
N MET A 158 -9.76 -11.27 -12.15
CA MET A 158 -8.35 -10.90 -12.16
C MET A 158 -7.96 -9.99 -10.98
N LEU A 159 -8.82 -9.04 -10.59
CA LEU A 159 -8.62 -8.23 -9.39
C LEU A 159 -8.73 -9.07 -8.11
N LEU A 160 -9.64 -10.05 -8.10
CA LEU A 160 -9.79 -11.00 -6.98
C LEU A 160 -8.52 -11.84 -6.79
N VAL A 161 -7.91 -12.33 -7.88
CA VAL A 161 -6.61 -13.03 -7.83
C VAL A 161 -5.53 -12.13 -7.22
N GLU A 162 -5.42 -10.88 -7.69
CA GLU A 162 -4.44 -9.91 -7.18
C GLU A 162 -4.62 -9.69 -5.65
N MET A 163 -5.85 -9.52 -5.18
CA MET A 163 -6.15 -9.37 -3.76
C MET A 163 -5.90 -10.64 -2.93
N CYS A 164 -6.19 -11.82 -3.48
CA CYS A 164 -5.87 -13.09 -2.82
C CYS A 164 -4.35 -13.27 -2.67
N ILE A 165 -3.55 -12.85 -3.65
CA ILE A 165 -2.08 -12.81 -3.54
C ILE A 165 -1.66 -11.89 -2.39
N TYR A 166 -2.20 -10.67 -2.30
CA TYR A 166 -1.86 -9.74 -1.21
C TYR A 166 -2.22 -10.31 0.17
N LYS A 167 -3.40 -10.91 0.27
CA LYS A 167 -3.86 -11.57 1.50
C LYS A 167 -3.08 -12.84 1.84
N GLY A 168 -2.39 -13.45 0.89
CA GLY A 168 -1.69 -14.73 1.08
C GLY A 168 -2.60 -15.96 0.95
N ASP A 169 -3.80 -15.83 0.38
CA ASP A 169 -4.72 -16.93 0.09
C ASP A 169 -4.38 -17.55 -1.28
N PHE A 170 -3.18 -18.10 -1.42
CA PHE A 170 -2.61 -18.52 -2.71
C PHE A 170 -3.38 -19.66 -3.39
N GLU A 171 -3.88 -20.64 -2.61
CA GLU A 171 -4.71 -21.73 -3.14
C GLU A 171 -6.02 -21.21 -3.74
N LYS A 172 -6.64 -20.23 -3.07
CA LYS A 172 -7.85 -19.58 -3.57
C LYS A 172 -7.55 -18.80 -4.85
N ALA A 173 -6.42 -18.09 -4.89
CA ALA A 173 -5.98 -17.38 -6.09
C ALA A 173 -5.76 -18.35 -7.27
N LEU A 174 -5.13 -19.50 -7.02
CA LEU A 174 -4.87 -20.51 -8.06
C LEU A 174 -6.15 -21.14 -8.62
N ALA A 175 -7.18 -21.26 -7.79
CA ALA A 175 -8.46 -21.86 -8.16
C ALA A 175 -9.37 -20.95 -9.00
N CYS A 176 -9.03 -19.66 -9.17
CA CYS A 176 -9.79 -18.73 -10.01
C CYS A 176 -9.78 -19.16 -11.49
N GLU A 177 -10.94 -19.12 -12.13
CA GLU A 177 -11.15 -19.64 -13.49
C GLU A 177 -10.43 -18.80 -14.55
N CYS A 178 -10.37 -17.47 -14.35
CA CYS A 178 -9.65 -16.54 -15.21
C CYS A 178 -8.18 -16.92 -15.46
N LEU A 179 -7.55 -17.70 -14.55
CA LEU A 179 -6.17 -18.17 -14.72
C LEU A 179 -6.01 -19.37 -15.68
N ASN A 180 -7.11 -19.91 -16.20
CA ASN A 180 -7.12 -21.06 -17.09
C ASN A 180 -7.59 -20.74 -18.53
N HIS A 181 -8.05 -19.51 -18.79
CA HIS A 181 -8.47 -19.05 -20.12
C HIS A 181 -7.28 -18.73 -21.03
N GLU A 182 -6.49 -19.73 -21.42
CA GLU A 182 -5.26 -19.58 -22.21
C GLU A 182 -5.47 -18.87 -23.57
N GLU A 183 -6.67 -18.95 -24.12
CA GLU A 183 -7.09 -18.29 -25.35
C GLU A 183 -7.07 -16.75 -25.28
N ILE A 184 -7.17 -16.18 -24.07
CA ILE A 184 -7.08 -14.74 -23.85
C ILE A 184 -5.59 -14.36 -23.76
N SER A 185 -5.12 -13.44 -24.60
CA SER A 185 -3.73 -12.98 -24.57
C SER A 185 -3.48 -11.92 -23.49
N ASP A 186 -3.70 -12.28 -22.23
CA ASP A 186 -3.48 -11.41 -21.07
C ASP A 186 -2.22 -11.82 -20.29
N ALA A 187 -1.24 -10.92 -20.20
CA ALA A 187 0.02 -11.17 -19.52
C ALA A 187 -0.14 -11.31 -17.99
N ARG A 188 -1.20 -10.76 -17.39
CA ARG A 188 -1.43 -10.85 -15.94
C ARG A 188 -1.59 -12.31 -15.50
N ARG A 189 -2.28 -13.14 -16.28
CA ARG A 189 -2.52 -14.56 -15.96
C ARG A 189 -1.21 -15.33 -15.72
N PRO A 190 -0.30 -15.47 -16.70
CA PRO A 190 0.94 -16.21 -16.48
C PRO A 190 1.83 -15.57 -15.42
N LEU A 191 1.79 -14.25 -15.25
CA LEU A 191 2.51 -13.60 -14.16
C LEU A 191 1.99 -14.03 -12.78
N TYR A 192 0.67 -13.96 -12.57
CA TYR A 192 0.06 -14.34 -11.29
C TYR A 192 0.25 -15.84 -11.02
N LYS A 193 0.11 -16.72 -12.02
CA LYS A 193 0.44 -18.14 -11.89
C LYS A 193 1.89 -18.36 -11.47
N ALA A 194 2.85 -17.66 -12.08
CA ALA A 194 4.26 -17.77 -11.71
C ALA A 194 4.51 -17.35 -10.25
N VAL A 195 3.90 -16.24 -9.81
CA VAL A 195 3.96 -15.79 -8.41
C VAL A 195 3.36 -16.85 -7.48
N ILE A 196 2.16 -17.34 -7.78
CA ILE A 196 1.43 -18.30 -6.95
C ILE A 196 2.20 -19.63 -6.84
N HIS A 197 2.75 -20.15 -7.94
CA HIS A 197 3.55 -21.38 -7.91
C HIS A 197 4.78 -21.28 -7.00
N ILE A 198 5.47 -20.14 -7.01
CA ILE A 198 6.59 -19.89 -6.08
C ILE A 198 6.09 -19.82 -4.64
N MET A 199 4.97 -19.12 -4.40
CA MET A 199 4.40 -18.96 -3.06
C MET A 199 3.93 -20.27 -2.43
N LEU A 200 3.42 -21.20 -3.25
CA LEU A 200 2.99 -22.54 -2.86
C LEU A 200 4.13 -23.57 -2.83
N GLU A 201 5.38 -23.16 -3.12
CA GLU A 201 6.53 -24.06 -3.20
C GLU A 201 6.33 -25.23 -4.17
N HIS A 202 5.59 -25.00 -5.25
CA HIS A 202 5.48 -25.95 -6.36
C HIS A 202 6.83 -26.13 -7.06
N PRO A 203 7.01 -27.19 -7.86
CA PRO A 203 8.23 -27.36 -8.65
C PRO A 203 8.57 -26.09 -9.43
N ARG A 204 9.84 -25.69 -9.36
CA ARG A 204 10.33 -24.43 -9.94
C ARG A 204 10.03 -24.30 -11.43
N GLU A 205 9.98 -25.43 -12.11
CA GLU A 205 9.65 -25.57 -13.53
C GLU A 205 8.25 -25.02 -13.86
N GLU A 206 7.26 -25.18 -12.97
CA GLU A 206 5.90 -24.66 -13.17
C GLU A 206 5.88 -23.13 -13.18
N ALA A 207 6.56 -22.52 -12.20
CA ALA A 207 6.72 -21.07 -12.14
C ALA A 207 7.53 -20.51 -13.31
N LEU A 208 8.60 -21.21 -13.71
CA LEU A 208 9.44 -20.83 -14.85
C LEU A 208 8.64 -20.85 -16.15
N LYS A 209 7.86 -21.90 -16.41
CA LYS A 209 7.01 -21.99 -17.60
C LYS A 209 6.03 -20.82 -17.69
N CYS A 210 5.38 -20.50 -16.58
CA CYS A 210 4.48 -19.35 -16.50
C CYS A 210 5.22 -18.01 -16.73
N TRP A 211 6.42 -17.84 -16.16
CA TRP A 211 7.22 -16.64 -16.38
C TRP A 211 7.67 -16.46 -17.83
N GLU A 212 8.05 -17.54 -18.52
CA GLU A 212 8.38 -17.49 -19.94
C GLU A 212 7.17 -17.09 -20.79
N GLU A 213 5.99 -17.65 -20.51
CA GLU A 213 4.73 -17.24 -21.18
C GLU A 213 4.44 -15.75 -20.97
N PHE A 214 4.61 -15.25 -19.74
CA PHE A 214 4.46 -13.82 -19.43
C PHE A 214 5.37 -12.94 -20.30
N LYS A 215 6.65 -13.31 -20.41
CA LYS A 215 7.60 -12.57 -21.25
C LYS A 215 7.20 -12.63 -22.72
N ASP A 216 6.78 -13.79 -23.21
CA ASP A 216 6.39 -13.98 -24.61
C ASP A 216 5.16 -13.14 -24.98
N ILE A 217 4.14 -13.09 -24.11
CA ILE A 217 3.00 -12.18 -24.30
C ILE A 217 3.49 -10.73 -24.31
N ARG A 218 4.29 -10.33 -23.32
CA ARG A 218 4.79 -8.96 -23.23
C ARG A 218 5.61 -8.53 -24.44
N ILE A 219 6.45 -9.40 -25.01
CA ILE A 219 7.25 -9.10 -26.20
C ILE A 219 6.33 -8.88 -27.41
N ARG A 220 5.30 -9.74 -27.58
CA ARG A 220 4.34 -9.64 -28.69
C ARG A 220 3.54 -8.33 -28.69
N PHE A 221 3.25 -7.77 -27.52
CA PHE A 221 2.42 -6.57 -27.37
C PHE A 221 3.22 -5.29 -27.04
N GLN A 222 4.55 -5.32 -27.05
CA GLN A 222 5.37 -4.14 -26.83
C GLN A 222 5.56 -3.32 -28.11
N SER A 223 5.04 -2.08 -28.13
CA SER A 223 5.55 -1.00 -28.99
C SER A 223 6.95 -0.57 -28.51
N PRO A 224 7.84 -0.07 -29.40
CA PRO A 224 9.20 0.29 -29.02
C PRO A 224 9.21 1.28 -27.85
N PRO A 225 10.01 1.04 -26.79
CA PRO A 225 9.93 1.81 -25.56
C PRO A 225 10.42 3.24 -25.77
N SER A 226 9.69 4.20 -25.20
CA SER A 226 10.22 5.55 -24.95
C SER A 226 11.37 5.49 -23.94
N SER A 227 12.31 6.45 -23.98
CA SER A 227 13.56 6.43 -23.21
C SER A 227 13.36 6.28 -21.69
N GLN A 228 12.28 6.83 -21.11
CA GLN A 228 11.93 6.69 -19.69
C GLN A 228 11.36 5.31 -19.32
N GLN A 229 10.62 4.65 -20.22
CA GLN A 229 10.10 3.29 -20.01
C GLN A 229 11.21 2.23 -20.01
N SER A 230 12.33 2.50 -20.69
CA SER A 230 13.46 1.57 -20.79
C SER A 230 14.17 1.29 -19.44
N GLN A 231 14.18 2.25 -18.52
CA GLN A 231 14.84 2.13 -17.21
C GLN A 231 14.00 1.28 -16.24
N LEU A 232 12.68 1.45 -16.25
CA LEU A 232 11.75 0.66 -15.41
C LEU A 232 11.48 -0.74 -15.97
N ASN A 233 11.63 -0.96 -17.28
CA ASN A 233 11.55 -2.29 -17.90
C ASN A 233 12.71 -3.22 -17.51
N LYS A 234 13.79 -2.71 -16.90
CA LYS A 234 15.01 -3.46 -16.55
C LYS A 234 15.00 -4.10 -15.16
N VAL A 235 13.95 -3.94 -14.36
CA VAL A 235 13.99 -4.38 -12.94
C VAL A 235 13.99 -5.90 -12.79
N VAL A 236 13.34 -6.62 -13.69
CA VAL A 236 13.32 -8.09 -13.69
C VAL A 236 13.63 -8.59 -15.10
N THR A 237 14.88 -8.98 -15.33
CA THR A 237 15.37 -9.37 -16.66
C THR A 237 15.47 -10.87 -16.84
N ASN A 238 15.58 -11.62 -15.73
CA ASN A 238 15.72 -13.06 -15.72
C ASN A 238 14.92 -13.67 -14.56
N PHE A 239 14.67 -14.98 -14.65
CA PHE A 239 13.82 -15.68 -13.69
C PHE A 239 14.39 -15.70 -12.25
N ASN A 240 15.70 -15.67 -12.07
CA ASN A 240 16.30 -15.65 -10.73
C ASN A 240 16.04 -14.31 -10.02
N GLU A 241 16.04 -13.20 -10.75
CA GLU A 241 15.62 -11.89 -10.22
C GLU A 241 14.13 -11.87 -9.90
N PHE A 242 13.31 -12.44 -10.79
CA PHE A 242 11.87 -12.59 -10.58
C PHE A 242 11.61 -13.33 -9.25
N GLU A 243 12.21 -14.50 -9.09
CA GLU A 243 12.09 -15.35 -7.90
C GLU A 243 12.49 -14.60 -6.63
N LYS A 244 13.59 -13.83 -6.65
CA LYS A 244 13.99 -12.99 -5.51
C LYS A 244 12.94 -11.95 -5.13
N VAL A 245 12.34 -11.27 -6.10
CA VAL A 245 11.29 -10.27 -5.83
C VAL A 245 10.03 -10.94 -5.29
N VAL A 246 9.67 -12.12 -5.80
CA VAL A 246 8.55 -12.92 -5.27
C VAL A 246 8.83 -13.40 -3.85
N MET A 247 10.06 -13.77 -3.52
CA MET A 247 10.43 -14.13 -2.15
C MET A 247 10.40 -12.92 -1.19
N LEU A 248 10.76 -11.72 -1.65
CA LEU A 248 10.56 -10.50 -0.86
C LEU A 248 9.08 -10.23 -0.61
N LEU A 249 8.24 -10.36 -1.64
CA LEU A 249 6.79 -10.27 -1.51
C LEU A 249 6.25 -11.30 -0.48
N ARG A 250 6.80 -12.52 -0.47
CA ARG A 250 6.41 -13.56 0.50
C ARG A 250 6.69 -13.14 1.93
N ASN A 251 7.86 -12.55 2.16
CA ASN A 251 8.23 -12.04 3.48
C ASN A 251 7.30 -10.91 3.94
N ASP A 252 6.99 -9.97 3.05
CA ASP A 252 6.05 -8.87 3.34
C ASP A 252 4.65 -9.41 3.72
N ILE A 253 4.16 -10.42 2.99
CA ILE A 253 2.88 -11.07 3.29
C ILE A 253 2.91 -11.75 4.67
N ASN A 254 4.00 -12.44 5.00
CA ASN A 254 4.13 -13.14 6.29
C ASN A 254 4.22 -12.16 7.46
N GLU A 255 4.98 -11.07 7.31
CA GLU A 255 5.08 -10.00 8.30
C GLU A 255 3.71 -9.36 8.56
N ALA A 256 2.93 -9.08 7.50
CA ALA A 256 1.59 -8.51 7.61
C ALA A 256 0.62 -9.38 8.42
N HIS A 257 0.77 -10.70 8.36
CA HIS A 257 -0.09 -11.66 9.08
C HIS A 257 0.48 -12.13 10.42
N GLY A 258 1.58 -11.53 10.89
CA GLY A 258 2.23 -11.91 12.15
C GLY A 258 2.83 -13.32 12.16
N LYS A 259 3.04 -13.91 10.98
CA LYS A 259 3.74 -15.19 10.83
C LYS A 259 5.24 -14.89 10.77
N HIS A 260 5.88 -14.81 11.92
CA HIS A 260 7.35 -14.84 11.96
C HIS A 260 7.82 -16.21 11.47
N ILE A 261 8.58 -16.24 10.37
CA ILE A 261 9.42 -17.38 9.98
C ILE A 261 10.65 -17.41 10.88
#